data_AF-A0A9W6U4X3-F1
#
_entry.id   AF-A0A9W6U4X3-F1
#
_cell.length_a   1.000
_cell.length_b   1.000
_cell.length_c   1.000
_cell.angle_alpha   90.00
_cell.angle_beta   90.00
_cell.angle_gamma   90.00
#
_symmetry.space_group_name_H-M   'P 1'
#
loop_
_entity.id
_entity.type
_entity.pdbx_description
1 polymer ?
#
loop_
_entity_poly.entity_id
_entity_poly.type
_entity_poly.pdbx_seq_one_letter_code
_entity_poly.pdbx_strand_id
1 'polypeptide(L)'
;MDVWKMRGKCGSKLLRAAKRVADVPFGGIHVILVGDFLQLPPVGGEPLYKAPRTRPNTAAIEVAGFHLWRTFSDVVILEESVRFWADPEWGWGCQFARQGVWLPEFVDNINSRGVNNPDAFFV
;
A
#
# COMPACT_ATOMS: atom_id res chain seq x y z
N MET A 1 6.32 6.77 -8.13
CA MET A 1 5.21 7.49 -7.49
C MET A 1 4.84 6.73 -6.24
N ASP A 2 5.22 7.23 -5.06
CA ASP A 2 4.80 6.63 -3.80
C ASP A 2 3.31 6.90 -3.62
N VAL A 3 2.50 5.86 -3.75
CA VAL A 3 1.02 5.88 -3.61
C VAL A 3 0.56 6.47 -2.26
N TRP A 4 1.49 6.62 -1.31
CA TRP A 4 1.23 6.97 0.08
C TRP A 4 1.75 8.34 0.53
N LYS A 5 2.54 9.05 -0.29
CA LYS A 5 3.05 10.39 0.05
C LYS A 5 2.29 11.50 -0.68
N MET A 6 0.99 11.63 -0.41
CA MET A 6 0.35 12.94 -0.53
C MET A 6 0.56 13.72 0.76
N ARG A 7 1.73 14.38 0.87
CA ARG A 7 1.92 15.44 1.87
C ARG A 7 0.86 16.52 1.66
N GLY A 8 -0.14 16.59 2.54
CA GLY A 8 -0.93 17.79 2.84
C GLY A 8 -1.85 18.36 1.75
N LYS A 9 -1.98 17.74 0.57
CA LYS A 9 -2.95 18.15 -0.46
C LYS A 9 -3.81 16.94 -0.83
N CYS A 10 -5.08 16.98 -0.44
CA CYS A 10 -6.07 15.99 -0.89
C CYS A 10 -6.09 16.03 -2.42
N GLY A 11 -5.60 14.98 -3.09
CA GLY A 11 -5.49 14.94 -4.56
C GLY A 11 -6.80 15.29 -5.25
N SER A 12 -7.94 14.90 -4.67
CA SER A 12 -9.25 15.29 -5.15
C SER A 12 -9.47 16.81 -5.17
N LYS A 13 -9.05 17.56 -4.14
CA LYS A 13 -9.20 19.03 -4.10
C LYS A 13 -8.47 19.71 -5.26
N LEU A 14 -7.26 19.23 -5.56
CA LEU A 14 -6.46 19.77 -6.67
C LEU A 14 -7.08 19.44 -8.03
N LEU A 15 -7.55 18.21 -8.23
CA LEU A 15 -8.16 17.79 -9.49
C LEU A 15 -9.49 18.52 -9.74
N ARG A 16 -10.29 18.76 -8.70
CA ARG A 16 -11.51 19.57 -8.78
C ARG A 16 -11.22 21.01 -9.20
N ALA A 17 -10.19 21.63 -8.62
CA ALA A 17 -9.76 22.96 -9.00
C ALA A 17 -9.24 23.01 -10.45
N ALA A 18 -8.41 22.03 -10.85
CA ALA A 18 -7.86 21.94 -12.19
C ALA A 18 -8.95 21.73 -13.27
N LYS A 19 -9.94 20.88 -12.98
CA LYS A 19 -11.07 20.59 -13.88
C LYS A 19 -12.18 21.63 -13.83
N ARG A 20 -12.12 22.57 -12.86
CA ARG A 20 -13.20 23.53 -12.55
C ARG A 20 -14.55 22.84 -12.26
N VAL A 21 -14.50 21.69 -11.60
CA VAL A 21 -15.68 20.91 -11.18
C VAL A 21 -15.56 20.67 -9.68
N ALA A 22 -16.27 21.47 -8.88
CA ALA A 22 -16.06 21.56 -7.43
C ALA A 22 -16.71 20.43 -6.61
N ASP A 23 -17.79 19.84 -7.11
CA ASP A 23 -18.66 18.93 -6.34
C ASP A 23 -18.54 17.46 -6.74
N VAL A 24 -17.75 17.16 -7.77
CA VAL A 24 -17.52 15.78 -8.23
C VAL A 24 -16.18 15.28 -7.68
N PRO A 25 -16.12 14.09 -7.04
CA PRO A 25 -14.86 13.47 -6.64
C PRO A 25 -13.82 13.50 -7.77
N PHE A 26 -12.59 13.89 -7.43
CA PHE A 26 -11.47 14.03 -8.38
C PHE A 26 -11.77 14.89 -9.63
N GLY A 27 -12.77 15.77 -9.59
CA GLY A 27 -13.16 16.60 -10.73
C GLY A 27 -13.73 15.79 -11.91
N GLY A 28 -14.34 14.63 -11.63
CA GLY A 28 -14.89 13.73 -12.63
C GLY A 28 -13.86 12.84 -13.33
N ILE A 29 -12.64 12.77 -12.82
CA ILE A 29 -11.61 11.87 -13.33
C ILE A 29 -11.87 10.46 -12.80
N HIS A 30 -11.88 9.47 -13.69
CA HIS A 30 -11.88 8.06 -13.31
C HIS A 30 -10.56 7.71 -12.62
N VAL A 31 -10.64 7.26 -11.37
CA VAL A 31 -9.48 6.87 -10.56
C VAL A 31 -9.57 5.38 -10.29
N ILE A 32 -8.45 4.69 -10.50
CA ILE A 32 -8.27 3.29 -10.11
C ILE A 32 -7.17 3.26 -9.06
N LEU A 33 -7.48 2.69 -7.90
CA LEU A 33 -6.51 2.50 -6.82
C LEU A 33 -5.91 1.09 -6.95
N VAL A 34 -4.59 1.00 -6.92
CA VAL A 34 -3.85 -0.26 -7.02
C VAL A 34 -2.83 -0.30 -5.89
N GLY A 35 -2.78 -1.42 -5.18
CA GLY A 35 -1.84 -1.60 -4.08
C GLY A 35 -2.07 -2.90 -3.32
N ASP A 36 -1.30 -3.07 -2.25
CA ASP A 36 -1.37 -4.21 -1.35
C ASP A 36 -1.39 -3.72 0.10
N PHE A 37 -2.45 -4.03 0.83
CA PHE A 37 -2.65 -3.59 2.21
C PHE A 37 -1.71 -4.26 3.22
N LEU A 38 -1.08 -5.38 2.84
CA LEU A 38 -0.14 -6.10 3.69
C LEU A 38 1.31 -5.61 3.49
N GLN A 39 1.51 -4.58 2.67
CA GLN A 39 2.77 -3.84 2.62
C GLN A 39 2.90 -2.90 3.82
N LEU A 40 4.06 -2.24 3.90
CA LEU A 40 4.31 -1.24 4.93
C LEU A 40 3.25 -0.13 4.89
N PRO A 41 2.73 0.29 6.06
CA PRO A 41 1.81 1.40 6.13
C PRO A 41 2.49 2.72 5.67
N PRO A 42 1.71 3.75 5.34
CA PRO A 42 2.25 5.08 5.06
C PRO A 42 3.17 5.58 6.18
N VAL A 43 4.33 6.10 5.80
CA VAL A 43 5.26 6.70 6.78
C VAL A 43 4.68 8.01 7.32
N GLY A 44 4.49 8.09 8.63
CA GLY A 44 4.07 9.32 9.30
C GLY A 44 2.60 9.70 9.12
N GLY A 45 1.74 8.77 8.71
CA GLY A 45 0.29 8.98 8.59
C GLY A 45 -0.49 7.70 8.88
N GLU A 46 -1.81 7.81 9.00
CA GLU A 46 -2.70 6.64 9.06
C GLU A 46 -3.19 6.30 7.63
N PRO A 47 -3.36 5.01 7.30
CA PRO A 47 -3.87 4.61 5.99
C PRO A 47 -5.31 5.09 5.75
N LEU A 48 -5.64 5.44 4.51
CA LEU A 48 -6.95 5.96 4.12
C LEU A 48 -8.12 5.01 4.37
N TYR A 49 -7.85 3.69 4.40
CA TYR A 49 -8.86 2.66 4.64
C TYR A 49 -9.20 2.48 6.12
N LYS A 50 -8.44 3.10 7.02
CA LYS A 50 -8.68 3.04 8.45
C LYS A 50 -9.48 4.26 8.90
N ALA A 51 -10.51 4.01 9.70
CA ALA A 51 -11.30 5.08 10.28
C ALA A 51 -10.38 6.05 11.05
N PRO A 52 -10.46 7.37 10.77
CA PRO A 52 -9.70 8.36 11.51
C PRO A 52 -10.00 8.21 12.99
N ARG A 53 -8.95 8.14 13.82
CA ARG A 53 -9.16 8.07 15.27
C ARG A 53 -9.83 9.36 15.72
N THR A 54 -10.74 9.28 16.69
CA THR A 54 -11.29 10.47 17.36
C THR A 54 -10.21 11.07 18.27
N ARG A 55 -9.33 11.90 17.71
CA ARG A 55 -8.36 12.68 18.46
C ARG A 55 -8.78 14.15 18.40
N PRO A 56 -8.44 14.97 19.42
CA PRO A 56 -8.82 16.39 19.44
C PRO A 56 -8.39 17.19 18.19
N ASN A 57 -7.38 16.70 17.47
CA ASN A 57 -6.80 17.34 16.28
C ASN A 57 -6.83 16.44 15.03
N THR A 58 -7.81 15.53 14.89
CA THR A 58 -7.93 14.75 13.64
C THR A 58 -8.11 15.72 12.47
N ALA A 59 -7.14 15.72 11.56
CA ALA A 59 -7.12 16.72 10.50
C ALA A 59 -8.32 16.49 9.58
N ALA A 60 -9.05 17.55 9.22
CA ALA A 60 -10.21 17.46 8.31
C ALA A 60 -9.88 16.74 6.98
N ILE A 61 -8.61 16.80 6.57
CA ILE A 61 -8.09 16.08 5.40
C ILE A 61 -8.10 14.55 5.56
N GLU A 62 -7.87 14.03 6.77
CA GLU A 62 -7.91 12.59 7.06
C GLU A 62 -9.35 12.07 7.01
N VAL A 63 -10.29 12.83 7.59
CA VAL A 63 -11.73 12.52 7.54
C VAL A 63 -12.25 12.56 6.11
N ALA A 64 -11.93 13.61 5.36
CA ALA A 64 -12.30 13.72 3.95
C ALA A 64 -11.67 12.60 3.10
N GLY A 65 -10.40 12.24 3.37
CA GLY A 65 -9.71 11.15 2.71
C GLY A 65 -10.36 9.79 2.97
N PHE A 66 -10.73 9.51 4.20
CA PHE A 66 -11.45 8.28 4.58
C PHE A 66 -12.82 8.19 3.90
N HIS A 67 -13.60 9.28 3.89
CA HIS A 67 -14.89 9.30 3.19
C HIS A 67 -14.74 9.09 1.68
N LEU A 68 -13.71 9.69 1.07
CA LEU A 68 -13.39 9.49 -0.33
C LEU A 68 -12.94 8.05 -0.62
N TRP A 69 -12.17 7.42 0.26
CA TRP A 69 -11.83 6.01 0.14
C TRP A 69 -13.08 5.12 0.12
N ARG A 70 -14.09 5.42 0.96
CA ARG A 70 -15.35 4.66 1.00
C ARG A 70 -16.23 4.83 -0.23
N THR A 71 -15.93 5.74 -1.15
CA THR A 71 -16.67 5.84 -2.42
C THR A 71 -16.22 4.80 -3.44
N PHE A 72 -15.09 4.13 -3.21
CA PHE A 72 -14.66 2.99 -4.02
C PHE A 72 -15.42 1.75 -3.55
N SER A 73 -16.44 1.35 -4.31
CA SER A 73 -17.27 0.18 -4.04
C SER A 73 -16.78 -1.09 -4.73
N ASP A 74 -16.16 -0.93 -5.90
CA ASP A 74 -15.74 -2.04 -6.74
C ASP A 74 -14.32 -2.45 -6.41
N VAL A 75 -14.16 -3.70 -6.00
CA VAL A 75 -12.88 -4.26 -5.55
C VAL A 75 -12.57 -5.49 -6.40
N VAL A 76 -11.38 -5.48 -7.00
CA VAL A 76 -10.82 -6.63 -7.74
C VAL A 76 -9.59 -7.11 -6.99
N ILE A 77 -9.58 -8.40 -6.63
CA ILE A 77 -8.45 -9.06 -5.97
C ILE A 77 -7.72 -9.90 -7.01
N LEU A 78 -6.42 -9.64 -7.17
CA LEU A 78 -5.54 -10.47 -8.00
C LEU A 78 -4.99 -11.60 -7.15
N GLU A 79 -5.17 -12.85 -7.58
CA GLU A 79 -4.80 -14.03 -6.80
C GLU A 79 -3.39 -14.55 -7.12
N GLU A 80 -2.89 -14.28 -8.33
CA GLU A 80 -1.63 -14.83 -8.80
C GLU A 80 -0.52 -13.76 -8.87
N SER A 81 0.68 -14.14 -8.43
CA SER A 81 1.89 -13.33 -8.56
C SER A 81 2.78 -13.85 -9.69
N VAL A 82 2.85 -13.08 -10.78
CA VAL A 82 3.74 -13.38 -11.91
C VAL A 82 5.22 -13.14 -11.60
N ARG A 83 5.54 -12.47 -10.48
CA ARG A 83 6.92 -12.12 -10.10
C ARG A 83 7.80 -13.36 -9.91
N PHE A 84 7.22 -14.42 -9.37
CA PHE A 84 7.93 -15.61 -8.95
C PHE A 84 7.61 -16.81 -9.86
N TRP A 85 7.22 -16.56 -11.11
CA TRP A 85 6.82 -17.64 -12.04
C TRP A 85 7.94 -18.68 -12.25
N ALA A 86 9.20 -18.24 -12.23
CA ALA A 86 10.38 -19.09 -12.38
C ALA A 86 10.91 -19.67 -11.05
N ASP A 87 10.35 -19.26 -9.90
CA ASP A 87 10.69 -19.76 -8.57
C ASP A 87 9.40 -19.87 -7.72
N PRO A 88 8.53 -20.85 -8.03
CA PRO A 88 7.22 -20.97 -7.39
C PRO A 88 7.33 -21.29 -5.90
N GLU A 89 8.39 -21.98 -5.46
CA GLU A 89 8.65 -22.27 -4.04
C GLU A 89 8.89 -20.96 -3.26
N TRP A 90 9.70 -20.05 -3.80
CA TRP A 90 9.88 -18.73 -3.20
C TRP A 90 8.61 -17.90 -3.21
N GLY A 91 7.84 -17.97 -4.29
CA GLY A 91 6.55 -17.29 -4.39
C GLY A 91 5.56 -17.76 -3.32
N TRP A 92 5.50 -19.08 -3.10
CA TRP A 92 4.68 -19.70 -2.06
C TRP A 92 5.09 -19.21 -0.67
N GLY A 93 6.37 -19.30 -0.33
CA GLY A 93 6.86 -18.80 0.96
C GLY A 93 6.58 -17.31 1.19
N CYS A 94 6.76 -16.48 0.16
CA CYS A 94 6.42 -15.06 0.21
C CYS A 94 4.92 -14.80 0.45
N GLN A 95 4.03 -15.63 -0.10
CA GLN A 95 2.58 -15.51 0.10
C GLN A 95 2.19 -15.76 1.57
N PHE A 96 2.79 -16.76 2.22
CA PHE A 96 2.59 -17.03 3.65
C PHE A 96 3.19 -15.93 4.51
N ALA A 97 4.43 -15.52 4.23
CA ALA A 97 5.10 -14.46 4.98
C ALA A 97 4.33 -13.14 4.92
N ARG A 98 3.72 -12.82 3.77
CA ARG A 98 2.83 -11.66 3.59
C ARG A 98 1.63 -11.68 4.55
N GLN A 99 1.12 -12.86 4.90
CA GLN A 99 0.03 -13.04 5.87
C GLN A 99 0.53 -13.10 7.33
N GLY A 100 1.84 -12.93 7.56
CA GLY A 100 2.47 -13.05 8.87
C GLY A 100 2.79 -14.48 9.27
N VAL A 101 2.62 -15.46 8.38
CA VAL A 101 2.94 -16.87 8.62
C VAL A 101 4.35 -17.15 8.08
N TRP A 102 5.28 -17.43 8.98
CA TRP A 102 6.66 -17.76 8.61
C TRP A 102 6.87 -19.26 8.68
N LEU A 103 6.84 -19.93 7.53
CA LEU A 103 7.08 -21.37 7.43
C LEU A 103 8.55 -21.67 7.78
N PRO A 104 8.84 -22.64 8.67
CA PRO A 104 10.22 -22.98 9.02
C PRO A 104 11.09 -23.30 7.80
N GLU A 105 10.57 -24.06 6.85
CA GLU A 105 11.27 -24.45 5.62
C GLU A 105 11.58 -23.23 4.74
N PHE A 106 10.68 -22.24 4.73
CA PHE A 106 10.90 -21.00 3.99
C PHE A 106 11.93 -20.10 4.67
N VAL A 107 11.93 -20.05 6.01
CA VAL A 107 12.97 -19.35 6.78
C VAL A 107 14.33 -19.99 6.52
N ASP A 108 14.41 -21.32 6.51
CA ASP A 108 15.64 -22.05 6.17
C ASP A 108 16.08 -21.77 4.72
N ASN A 109 15.14 -21.73 3.76
CA ASN A 109 15.42 -21.34 2.38
C ASN A 109 15.99 -19.91 2.31
N ILE A 110 15.39 -18.93 3.00
CA ILE A 110 15.93 -17.56 3.10
C ILE A 110 17.35 -17.57 3.68
N ASN A 111 17.56 -18.28 4.80
CA ASN A 111 18.86 -18.33 5.48
C ASN A 111 19.94 -19.01 4.61
N SER A 112 19.57 -20.01 3.80
CA SER A 112 20.48 -20.66 2.86
C SER A 112 21.02 -19.72 1.77
N ARG A 113 20.27 -18.65 1.47
CA ARG A 113 20.66 -17.58 0.53
C ARG A 113 21.48 -16.47 1.22
N GLY A 114 21.58 -16.51 2.55
CA GLY A 114 22.46 -15.65 3.32
C GLY A 114 23.92 -15.94 2.97
N VAL A 115 24.60 -14.94 2.41
CA VAL A 115 26.01 -15.07 2.04
C VAL A 115 26.85 -15.18 3.32
N ASN A 116 27.34 -16.38 3.63
CA ASN A 116 28.45 -16.57 4.57
C ASN A 116 29.77 -16.12 3.91
N ASN A 117 29.86 -14.87 3.47
CA ASN A 117 31.11 -14.28 3.02
C ASN A 117 31.64 -13.36 4.13
N PRO A 118 32.65 -13.78 4.91
CA PRO A 118 33.25 -12.94 5.93
C PRO A 118 33.92 -11.67 5.35
N ASP A 119 34.08 -11.56 4.02
CA ASP A 119 34.72 -10.42 3.35
C ASP A 119 33.73 -9.38 2.79
N ALA A 120 32.41 -9.53 3.01
CA ALA A 120 31.41 -8.64 2.40
C ALA A 120 31.19 -7.30 3.14
N PHE A 121 31.90 -7.04 4.25
CA PHE A 121 31.92 -5.74 4.91
C PHE A 121 33.27 -5.06 4.66
N PHE A 122 33.43 -4.35 3.55
CA PHE A 122 34.26 -3.14 3.38
C PHE A 122 34.22 -2.74 1.90
N VAL A 123 33.27 -1.88 1.52
CA VAL A 123 33.46 -0.79 0.55
C VAL A 123 32.65 0.40 1.02
#